data_AF-A0A838YGB2-F1
#
_entry.id   AF-A0A838YGB2-F1
#
_cell.length_a   1.000
_cell.length_b   1.000
_cell.length_c   1.000
_cell.angle_alpha   90.00
_cell.angle_beta   90.00
_cell.angle_gamma   90.00
#
_symmetry.space_group_name_H-M   'P 1'
#
loop_
_entity.id
_entity.type
_entity.pdbx_description
1 polymer ?
#
loop_
_entity_poly.entity_id
_entity_poly.type
_entity_poly.pdbx_seq_one_letter_code
_entity_poly.pdbx_strand_id
1 'polypeptide(L)'
;LETIESRYPFGKYAEQAQVELIYAHLMNSEPEAAHSAAEKFIRLHPRHPNIDYAYFMKGLSSYTRDNNFLVRITGTDLSNRDISGAKESFAELAEFLTRFPESQYGPYAKQRSIYLRNMIARNELSAADYYMTRKAYIAAIRRANYVVENIPGSSENLRALKILLDSYDALGYADLYEDTKEIIKLNYARNNNAPIEDNSWSWEELNRIKP
;
A
#
# COMPACT_ATOMS: atom_id res chain seq x y z
N LEU A 1 -16.91 25.08 -3.53
CA LEU A 1 -17.44 24.13 -2.53
C LEU A 1 -17.09 24.59 -1.11
N GLU A 2 -15.84 24.96 -0.83
CA GLU A 2 -15.43 25.56 0.47
C GLU A 2 -16.28 26.76 0.91
N THR A 3 -16.67 27.61 -0.04
CA THR A 3 -17.56 28.76 0.20
C THR A 3 -19.00 28.36 0.59
N ILE A 4 -19.44 27.15 0.22
CA ILE A 4 -20.75 26.60 0.57
C ILE A 4 -20.67 25.97 1.97
N GLU A 5 -19.59 25.24 2.28
CA GLU A 5 -19.35 24.67 3.61
C GLU A 5 -19.26 25.77 4.69
N SER A 6 -18.55 26.86 4.40
CA SER A 6 -18.39 27.98 5.34
C SER A 6 -19.66 28.82 5.55
N ARG A 7 -20.56 28.89 4.55
CA ARG A 7 -21.79 29.71 4.65
C ARG A 7 -23.05 28.93 5.00
N TYR A 8 -23.13 27.65 4.65
CA TYR A 8 -24.33 26.82 4.81
C TYR A 8 -24.00 25.40 5.29
N PRO A 9 -23.38 25.23 6.48
CA PRO A 9 -22.88 23.94 6.96
C PRO A 9 -23.95 22.87 7.23
N PHE A 10 -25.23 23.26 7.31
CA PHE A 10 -26.37 22.35 7.56
C PHE A 10 -27.40 22.33 6.42
N GLY A 11 -27.05 22.85 5.24
CA GLY A 11 -27.94 22.83 4.07
C GLY A 11 -28.17 21.41 3.56
N LYS A 12 -29.29 21.18 2.85
CA LYS A 12 -29.66 19.88 2.24
C LYS A 12 -28.55 19.25 1.37
N TYR A 13 -27.63 20.07 0.85
CA TYR A 13 -26.53 19.67 -0.02
C TYR A 13 -25.14 19.80 0.65
N ALA A 14 -25.09 20.20 1.93
CA ALA A 14 -23.83 20.45 2.62
C ALA A 14 -23.01 19.17 2.80
N GLU A 15 -23.66 18.07 3.20
CA GLU A 15 -23.00 16.76 3.38
C GLU A 15 -22.46 16.24 2.04
N GLN A 16 -23.27 16.31 0.97
CA GLN A 16 -22.84 15.93 -0.37
C GLN A 16 -21.66 16.78 -0.86
N ALA A 17 -21.70 18.10 -0.65
CA ALA A 17 -20.61 19.00 -1.02
C ALA A 17 -19.30 18.69 -0.26
N GLN A 18 -19.38 18.25 0.99
CA GLN A 18 -18.20 17.82 1.75
C GLN A 18 -17.59 16.53 1.20
N VAL A 19 -18.42 15.57 0.76
CA VAL A 19 -17.91 14.37 0.08
C VAL A 19 -17.20 14.72 -1.23
N GLU A 20 -17.82 15.58 -2.04
CA GLU A 20 -17.26 16.02 -3.32
C GLU A 20 -15.97 16.84 -3.16
N LEU A 21 -15.80 17.55 -2.04
CA LEU A 21 -14.56 18.25 -1.71
C LEU A 21 -13.37 17.31 -1.57
N ILE A 22 -13.56 16.11 -1.01
CA ILE A 22 -12.50 15.09 -0.88
C ILE A 22 -11.95 14.76 -2.27
N TYR A 23 -12.84 14.52 -3.23
CA TYR A 23 -12.47 14.26 -4.62
C TYR A 23 -11.76 15.45 -5.26
N ALA A 24 -12.29 16.66 -5.07
CA ALA A 24 -11.74 17.87 -5.65
C ALA A 24 -10.31 18.12 -5.19
N HIS A 25 -10.01 17.98 -3.90
CA HIS A 25 -8.65 18.08 -3.37
C HIS A 25 -7.73 17.04 -4.00
N LEU A 26 -8.17 15.79 -4.10
CA LEU A 26 -7.34 14.73 -4.68
C LEU A 26 -7.01 14.99 -6.15
N MET A 27 -8.00 15.47 -6.92
CA MET A 27 -7.81 15.82 -8.34
C MET A 27 -6.95 17.07 -8.54
N ASN A 28 -6.94 17.98 -7.57
CA ASN A 28 -6.03 19.13 -7.56
C ASN A 28 -4.60 18.77 -7.09
N SER A 29 -4.30 17.48 -6.90
CA SER A 29 -3.02 17.02 -6.35
C SER A 29 -2.74 17.54 -4.93
N GLU A 30 -3.79 17.65 -4.12
CA GLU A 30 -3.74 18.05 -2.70
C GLU A 30 -4.11 16.85 -1.79
N PRO A 31 -3.28 15.79 -1.74
CA PRO A 31 -3.63 14.56 -1.02
C PRO A 31 -3.82 14.77 0.49
N GLU A 32 -3.02 15.63 1.13
CA GLU A 32 -3.16 15.91 2.57
C GLU A 32 -4.50 16.60 2.89
N ALA A 33 -4.94 17.52 2.02
CA ALA A 33 -6.22 18.18 2.15
C ALA A 33 -7.38 17.19 1.91
N ALA A 34 -7.24 16.31 0.91
CA ALA A 34 -8.22 15.25 0.65
C ALA A 34 -8.35 14.29 1.84
N HIS A 35 -7.22 13.86 2.43
CA HIS A 35 -7.19 13.00 3.61
C HIS A 35 -7.88 13.66 4.80
N SER A 36 -7.49 14.90 5.12
CA SER A 36 -8.07 15.67 6.22
C SER A 36 -9.59 15.89 6.03
N ALA A 37 -10.02 16.17 4.81
CA ALA A 37 -11.44 16.31 4.48
C ALA A 37 -12.19 14.98 4.66
N ALA A 38 -11.59 13.86 4.26
CA ALA A 38 -12.18 12.53 4.45
C ALA A 38 -12.32 12.17 5.93
N GLU A 39 -11.29 12.39 6.74
CA GLU A 39 -11.35 12.17 8.19
C GLU A 39 -12.44 13.02 8.86
N LYS A 40 -12.51 14.30 8.48
CA LYS A 40 -13.54 15.21 8.97
C LYS A 40 -14.93 14.70 8.60
N PHE A 41 -15.13 14.29 7.35
CA PHE A 41 -16.41 13.75 6.88
C PHE A 41 -16.81 12.49 7.65
N ILE A 42 -15.88 11.54 7.82
CA ILE A 42 -16.12 10.30 8.58
C ILE A 42 -16.57 10.60 10.01
N ARG A 43 -15.91 11.56 10.66
CA ARG A 43 -16.23 11.95 12.05
C ARG A 43 -17.58 12.67 12.16
N LEU A 44 -17.91 13.55 11.22
CA LEU A 44 -19.13 14.34 11.27
C LEU A 44 -20.37 13.58 10.80
N HIS A 45 -20.22 12.68 9.82
CA HIS A 45 -21.32 12.02 9.13
C HIS A 45 -21.16 10.48 9.06
N PRO A 46 -20.98 9.77 10.19
CA PRO A 46 -20.69 8.32 10.19
C PRO A 46 -21.83 7.44 9.67
N ARG A 47 -23.04 7.98 9.49
CA ARG A 47 -24.22 7.27 8.97
C ARG A 47 -24.59 7.68 7.53
N HIS A 48 -23.77 8.50 6.88
CA HIS A 48 -24.03 8.95 5.53
C HIS A 48 -24.02 7.78 4.53
N PRO A 49 -24.87 7.76 3.49
CA PRO A 49 -24.86 6.70 2.49
C PRO A 49 -23.50 6.48 1.81
N ASN A 50 -22.75 7.56 1.55
CA ASN A 50 -21.42 7.52 0.92
C ASN A 50 -20.26 7.50 1.95
N ILE A 51 -20.49 6.95 3.15
CA ILE A 51 -19.43 6.86 4.17
C ILE A 51 -18.29 5.93 3.70
N ASP A 52 -18.61 4.88 2.97
CA ASP A 52 -17.66 3.93 2.40
C ASP A 52 -16.70 4.60 1.43
N TYR A 53 -17.21 5.51 0.59
CA TYR A 53 -16.41 6.35 -0.29
C TYR A 53 -15.41 7.21 0.49
N ALA A 54 -15.82 7.83 1.61
CA ALA A 54 -14.90 8.64 2.42
C ALA A 54 -13.76 7.80 3.03
N TYR A 55 -14.06 6.59 3.53
CA TYR A 55 -13.00 5.66 4.00
C TYR A 55 -12.07 5.22 2.86
N PHE A 56 -12.62 4.93 1.68
CA PHE A 56 -11.83 4.60 0.51
C PHE A 56 -10.88 5.74 0.12
N MET A 57 -11.40 6.97 0.04
CA MET A 57 -10.63 8.16 -0.33
C MET A 57 -9.61 8.55 0.73
N LYS A 58 -9.89 8.33 2.03
CA LYS A 58 -8.92 8.46 3.12
C LYS A 58 -7.71 7.56 2.84
N GLY A 59 -7.93 6.26 2.70
CA GLY A 59 -6.86 5.30 2.40
C GLY A 59 -6.09 5.63 1.12
N LEU A 60 -6.78 6.13 0.11
CA LEU A 60 -6.18 6.50 -1.16
C LEU A 60 -5.28 7.73 -1.09
N SER A 61 -5.69 8.74 -0.33
CA SER A 61 -5.01 10.04 -0.23
C SER A 61 -3.76 9.99 0.65
N SER A 62 -3.69 9.08 1.64
CA SER A 62 -2.50 8.85 2.49
C SER A 62 -1.22 8.51 1.73
N TYR A 63 -1.35 7.91 0.55
CA TYR A 63 -0.21 7.70 -0.34
C TYR A 63 -0.62 7.87 -1.78
N THR A 64 -0.40 9.07 -2.28
CA THR A 64 -0.37 9.34 -3.70
C THR A 64 1.04 9.06 -4.17
N ARG A 65 1.21 8.15 -5.14
CA ARG A 65 2.53 7.92 -5.75
C ARG A 65 2.98 9.29 -6.27
N ASP A 66 4.03 9.83 -5.67
CA ASP A 66 4.63 11.12 -6.06
C ASP A 66 4.59 11.20 -7.58
N ASN A 67 3.81 12.14 -8.10
CA ASN A 67 3.74 12.41 -9.52
C ASN A 67 5.00 13.15 -9.99
N ASN A 68 6.14 12.92 -9.32
CA ASN A 68 7.44 13.39 -9.74
C ASN A 68 7.81 12.64 -11.02
N PHE A 69 7.45 13.27 -12.13
CA PHE A 69 7.92 12.99 -13.49
C PHE A 69 9.42 12.64 -13.55
N LEU A 70 10.23 13.28 -12.70
CA LEU A 70 11.66 12.99 -12.50
C LEU A 70 11.97 11.56 -12.03
N VAL A 71 11.11 10.93 -11.22
CA VAL A 71 11.31 9.55 -10.74
C VAL A 71 11.00 8.54 -11.85
N ARG A 72 10.04 8.83 -12.74
CA ARG A 72 9.77 7.98 -13.92
C ARG A 72 10.92 8.00 -14.93
N ILE A 73 11.62 9.13 -15.07
CA ILE A 73 12.75 9.28 -16.00
C ILE A 73 14.04 8.66 -15.46
N THR A 74 14.28 8.75 -14.15
CA THR A 74 15.54 8.31 -13.55
C THR A 74 15.58 6.82 -13.19
N GLY A 75 14.45 6.11 -13.26
CA GLY A 75 14.36 4.69 -12.89
C GLY A 75 14.71 4.44 -11.42
N THR A 76 14.69 5.48 -10.58
CA THR A 76 15.09 5.38 -9.18
C THR A 76 14.06 4.53 -8.44
N ASP A 77 14.49 3.42 -7.85
CA ASP A 77 13.61 2.57 -7.07
C ASP A 77 13.09 3.33 -5.84
N LEU A 78 11.81 3.71 -5.89
CA LEU A 78 11.08 4.38 -4.81
C LEU A 78 11.09 3.55 -3.52
N SER A 79 11.38 2.25 -3.62
CA SER A 79 11.55 1.39 -2.46
C SER A 79 12.68 1.82 -1.53
N ASN A 80 13.52 2.80 -1.88
CA ASN A 80 14.55 3.34 -0.99
C ASN A 80 14.15 4.64 -0.25
N ARG A 81 12.92 5.15 -0.46
CA ARG A 81 12.41 6.38 0.18
C ARG A 81 11.60 6.08 1.45
N ASP A 82 11.18 7.15 2.15
CA ASP A 82 10.21 7.05 3.23
C ASP A 82 8.90 6.41 2.73
N ILE A 83 8.53 5.28 3.33
CA ILE A 83 7.32 4.51 3.01
C ILE A 83 6.22 4.66 4.06
N SER A 84 6.34 5.62 4.98
CA SER A 84 5.38 5.80 6.08
C SER A 84 3.96 6.03 5.57
N GLY A 85 3.78 6.93 4.59
CA GLY A 85 2.47 7.15 3.96
C GLY A 85 1.92 5.90 3.27
N ALA A 86 2.78 5.07 2.69
CA ALA A 86 2.35 3.81 2.08
C ALA A 86 1.85 2.78 3.11
N LYS A 87 2.50 2.71 4.27
CA LYS A 87 2.05 1.86 5.39
C LYS A 87 0.72 2.34 5.95
N GLU A 88 0.57 3.66 6.09
CA GLU A 88 -0.69 4.30 6.51
C GLU A 88 -1.83 4.02 5.52
N SER A 89 -1.60 4.30 4.24
CA SER A 89 -2.54 4.00 3.15
C SER A 89 -2.96 2.54 3.12
N PHE A 90 -2.02 1.61 3.31
CA PHE A 90 -2.32 0.18 3.37
C PHE A 90 -3.21 -0.16 4.58
N ALA A 91 -2.94 0.40 5.76
CA ALA A 91 -3.73 0.17 6.97
C ALA A 91 -5.16 0.72 6.83
N GLU A 92 -5.31 1.90 6.26
CA GLU A 92 -6.61 2.55 6.05
C GLU A 92 -7.45 1.84 4.98
N LEU A 93 -6.82 1.36 3.90
CA LEU A 93 -7.51 0.54 2.90
C LEU A 93 -7.91 -0.83 3.47
N ALA A 94 -7.10 -1.41 4.36
CA ALA A 94 -7.47 -2.62 5.08
C ALA A 94 -8.67 -2.39 6.01
N GLU A 95 -8.72 -1.24 6.69
CA GLU A 95 -9.89 -0.83 7.48
C GLU A 95 -11.13 -0.68 6.60
N PHE A 96 -11.02 0.02 5.46
CA PHE A 96 -12.11 0.17 4.50
C PHE A 96 -12.64 -1.20 4.03
N LEU A 97 -11.75 -2.11 3.62
CA LEU A 97 -12.13 -3.44 3.15
C LEU A 97 -12.77 -4.30 4.24
N THR A 98 -12.39 -4.08 5.50
CA THR A 98 -12.97 -4.79 6.65
C THR A 98 -14.36 -4.24 7.00
N ARG A 99 -14.53 -2.92 6.96
CA ARG A 99 -15.79 -2.26 7.32
C ARG A 99 -16.85 -2.33 6.21
N PHE A 100 -16.43 -2.25 4.95
CA PHE A 100 -17.31 -2.14 3.79
C PHE A 100 -16.98 -3.18 2.71
N PRO A 101 -17.09 -4.49 3.03
CA PRO A 101 -16.70 -5.55 2.10
C PRO A 101 -17.51 -5.56 0.79
N GLU A 102 -18.76 -5.10 0.83
CA GLU A 102 -19.69 -5.04 -0.32
C GLU A 102 -19.67 -3.69 -1.05
N SER A 103 -18.76 -2.77 -0.68
CA SER A 103 -18.65 -1.48 -1.35
C SER A 103 -18.23 -1.64 -2.81
N GLN A 104 -18.78 -0.81 -3.69
CA GLN A 104 -18.40 -0.75 -5.10
C GLN A 104 -16.90 -0.42 -5.30
N TYR A 105 -16.26 0.24 -4.34
CA TYR A 105 -14.82 0.57 -4.39
C TYR A 105 -13.92 -0.58 -3.92
N GLY A 106 -14.50 -1.67 -3.41
CA GLY A 106 -13.79 -2.84 -2.89
C GLY A 106 -12.74 -3.44 -3.83
N PRO A 107 -13.05 -3.72 -5.11
CA PRO A 107 -12.06 -4.24 -6.06
C PRO A 107 -10.84 -3.33 -6.24
N TYR A 108 -11.05 -2.02 -6.33
CA TYR A 108 -9.98 -1.03 -6.50
C TYR A 108 -9.10 -0.92 -5.25
N ALA A 109 -9.72 -0.91 -4.07
CA ALA A 109 -8.99 -0.92 -2.80
C ALA A 109 -8.15 -2.20 -2.63
N LYS A 110 -8.66 -3.37 -3.05
CA LYS A 110 -7.90 -4.63 -3.05
C LYS A 110 -6.67 -4.53 -3.95
N GLN A 111 -6.83 -4.07 -5.19
CA GLN A 111 -5.71 -3.91 -6.12
C GLN A 111 -4.66 -2.93 -5.58
N ARG A 112 -5.10 -1.78 -5.05
CA ARG A 112 -4.21 -0.80 -4.42
C ARG A 112 -3.47 -1.39 -3.21
N SER A 113 -4.16 -2.18 -2.39
CA SER A 113 -3.57 -2.86 -1.23
C SER A 113 -2.49 -3.87 -1.64
N ILE A 114 -2.71 -4.64 -2.72
CA ILE A 114 -1.69 -5.56 -3.26
C ILE A 114 -0.44 -4.79 -3.69
N TYR A 115 -0.61 -3.68 -4.41
CA TYR A 115 0.48 -2.81 -4.83
C TYR A 115 1.28 -2.28 -3.62
N LEU A 116 0.61 -1.70 -2.64
CA LEU A 116 1.24 -1.14 -1.44
C LEU A 116 1.98 -2.23 -0.65
N ARG A 117 1.34 -3.39 -0.46
CA ARG A 117 1.95 -4.55 0.21
C ARG A 117 3.27 -4.96 -0.44
N ASN A 118 3.29 -5.09 -1.77
CA ASN A 118 4.49 -5.47 -2.50
C ASN A 118 5.57 -4.38 -2.46
N MET A 119 5.17 -3.11 -2.50
CA MET A 119 6.11 -1.99 -2.38
C MET A 119 6.77 -1.93 -0.99
N ILE A 120 5.99 -2.12 0.08
CA ILE A 120 6.50 -2.16 1.46
C ILE A 120 7.49 -3.33 1.61
N ALA A 121 7.14 -4.52 1.11
CA ALA A 121 8.04 -5.68 1.15
C ALA A 121 9.33 -5.41 0.36
N ARG A 122 9.25 -4.80 -0.82
CA ARG A 122 10.42 -4.47 -1.63
C ARG A 122 11.37 -3.51 -0.91
N ASN A 123 10.85 -2.49 -0.23
CA ASN A 123 11.66 -1.56 0.56
C ASN A 123 12.46 -2.28 1.65
N GLU A 124 11.81 -3.18 2.40
CA GLU A 124 12.49 -3.97 3.44
C GLU A 124 13.57 -4.88 2.83
N LEU A 125 13.30 -5.52 1.68
CA LEU A 125 14.30 -6.36 1.02
C LEU A 125 15.43 -5.57 0.34
N SER A 126 15.19 -4.36 -0.14
CA SER A 126 16.26 -3.46 -0.61
C SER A 126 17.21 -3.09 0.53
N ALA A 127 16.68 -2.87 1.75
CA ALA A 127 17.52 -2.72 2.94
C ALA A 127 18.26 -4.02 3.29
N ALA A 128 17.63 -5.19 3.13
CA ALA A 128 18.28 -6.48 3.32
C ALA A 128 19.46 -6.68 2.36
N ASP A 129 19.28 -6.38 1.07
CA ASP A 129 20.33 -6.45 0.06
C ASP A 129 21.53 -5.55 0.43
N TYR A 130 21.26 -4.33 0.89
CA TYR A 130 22.32 -3.45 1.39
C TYR A 130 23.13 -4.12 2.50
N TYR A 131 22.47 -4.77 3.48
CA TYR A 131 23.18 -5.50 4.53
C TYR A 131 23.92 -6.73 4.01
N MET A 132 23.39 -7.44 3.02
CA MET A 132 24.08 -8.55 2.35
C MET A 132 25.40 -8.10 1.72
N THR A 133 25.41 -6.97 1.01
CA THR A 133 26.65 -6.43 0.40
C THR A 133 27.73 -6.08 1.43
N ARG A 134 27.32 -5.76 2.66
CA ARG A 134 28.21 -5.45 3.80
C ARG A 134 28.56 -6.68 4.63
N LYS A 135 28.11 -7.88 4.26
CA LYS A 135 28.24 -9.13 5.03
C LYS A 135 27.61 -9.03 6.44
N ALA A 136 26.63 -8.15 6.61
CA ALA A 136 25.89 -7.98 7.85
C ALA A 136 24.67 -8.93 7.88
N TYR A 137 24.94 -10.23 7.85
CA TYR A 137 23.92 -11.27 7.64
C TYR A 137 22.79 -11.26 8.69
N ILE A 138 23.10 -11.00 9.96
CA ILE A 138 22.07 -10.89 11.02
C ILE A 138 21.08 -9.76 10.73
N ALA A 139 21.55 -8.63 10.19
CA ALA A 139 20.68 -7.50 9.83
C ALA A 139 19.85 -7.81 8.58
N ALA A 140 20.43 -8.51 7.59
CA ALA A 140 19.69 -9.00 6.43
C ALA A 140 18.58 -9.99 6.83
N ILE A 141 18.89 -10.94 7.72
CA ILE A 141 17.93 -11.90 8.28
C ILE A 141 16.75 -11.17 8.93
N ARG A 142 17.02 -10.17 9.79
CA ARG A 142 15.95 -9.40 10.45
C ARG A 142 15.00 -8.74 9.45
N ARG A 143 15.53 -8.17 8.37
CA ARG A 143 14.73 -7.53 7.31
C ARG A 143 13.91 -8.54 6.51
N ALA A 144 14.51 -9.66 6.13
CA ALA A 144 13.82 -10.71 5.39
C ALA A 144 12.73 -11.41 6.24
N ASN A 145 13.01 -11.72 7.51
CA ASN A 145 12.01 -12.27 8.44
C ASN A 145 10.83 -11.31 8.62
N TYR A 146 11.07 -10.01 8.72
CA TYR A 146 9.97 -9.04 8.82
C TYR A 146 8.99 -9.16 7.64
N VAL A 147 9.49 -9.33 6.41
CA VAL A 147 8.64 -9.53 5.23
C VAL A 147 7.85 -10.84 5.32
N VAL A 148 8.50 -11.95 5.68
CA VAL A 148 7.85 -13.26 5.78
C VAL A 148 6.76 -13.26 6.86
N GLU A 149 7.03 -12.66 8.01
CA GLU A 149 6.14 -12.67 9.18
C GLU A 149 5.01 -11.65 9.09
N ASN A 150 5.30 -10.44 8.61
CA ASN A 150 4.37 -9.29 8.70
C ASN A 150 3.72 -8.93 7.37
N ILE A 151 4.22 -9.46 6.25
CA ILE A 151 3.72 -9.12 4.91
C ILE A 151 3.36 -10.39 4.11
N PRO A 152 2.51 -11.28 4.65
CA PRO A 152 2.14 -12.51 3.97
C PRO A 152 1.41 -12.23 2.64
N GLY A 153 1.65 -13.09 1.65
CA GLY A 153 1.05 -12.97 0.32
C GLY A 153 1.66 -11.87 -0.54
N SER A 154 2.79 -11.26 -0.13
CA SER A 154 3.57 -10.44 -1.04
C SER A 154 4.23 -11.27 -2.14
N SER A 155 4.36 -10.70 -3.34
CA SER A 155 5.17 -11.28 -4.42
C SER A 155 6.66 -11.38 -4.06
N GLU A 156 7.12 -10.65 -3.04
CA GLU A 156 8.52 -10.61 -2.60
C GLU A 156 8.86 -11.73 -1.59
N ASN A 157 7.89 -12.54 -1.15
CA ASN A 157 8.11 -13.58 -0.13
C ASN A 157 9.18 -14.61 -0.53
N LEU A 158 9.19 -15.05 -1.79
CA LEU A 158 10.22 -15.97 -2.29
C LEU A 158 11.62 -15.32 -2.23
N ARG A 159 11.70 -14.03 -2.56
CA ARG A 159 12.98 -13.29 -2.50
C ARG A 159 13.44 -13.15 -1.06
N ALA A 160 12.55 -12.88 -0.11
CA ALA A 160 12.86 -12.84 1.31
C ALA A 160 13.45 -14.19 1.79
N LEU A 161 12.81 -15.31 1.44
CA LEU A 161 13.28 -16.65 1.78
C LEU A 161 14.66 -16.96 1.18
N LYS A 162 14.96 -16.50 -0.04
CA LYS A 162 16.30 -16.64 -0.64
C LYS A 162 17.37 -15.86 0.13
N ILE A 163 17.06 -14.64 0.57
CA ILE A 163 17.98 -13.84 1.40
C ILE A 163 18.26 -14.55 2.73
N LEU A 164 17.24 -15.16 3.35
CA LEU A 164 17.40 -15.99 4.55
C LEU A 164 18.32 -17.18 4.28
N LEU A 165 18.07 -17.91 3.19
CA LEU A 165 18.86 -19.06 2.78
C LEU A 165 20.35 -18.69 2.64
N ASP A 166 20.66 -17.63 1.88
CA ASP A 166 22.04 -17.16 1.66
C ASP A 166 22.69 -16.66 2.96
N SER A 167 21.91 -16.03 3.85
CA SER A 167 22.40 -15.53 5.13
C SER A 167 22.70 -16.66 6.12
N TYR A 168 21.85 -17.69 6.17
CA TYR A 168 22.04 -18.85 7.04
C TYR A 168 23.22 -19.70 6.59
N ASP A 169 23.41 -19.87 5.28
CA ASP A 169 24.60 -20.53 4.73
C ASP A 169 25.89 -19.78 5.12
N ALA A 170 25.92 -18.45 4.92
CA ALA A 170 27.08 -17.63 5.27
C ALA A 170 27.43 -17.63 6.77
N LEU A 171 26.45 -17.88 7.64
CA LEU A 171 26.65 -17.97 9.09
C LEU A 171 26.88 -19.41 9.59
N GLY A 172 26.72 -20.42 8.73
CA GLY A 172 26.82 -21.84 9.11
C GLY A 172 25.63 -22.37 9.89
N TYR A 173 24.45 -21.75 9.78
CA TYR A 173 23.22 -22.19 10.44
C TYR A 173 22.50 -23.28 9.64
N ALA A 174 23.05 -24.50 9.66
CA ALA A 174 22.62 -25.62 8.82
C ALA A 174 21.14 -26.00 8.99
N ASP A 175 20.64 -26.05 10.23
CA ASP A 175 19.24 -26.44 10.51
C ASP A 175 18.27 -25.43 9.88
N LEU A 176 18.50 -24.13 10.13
CA LEU A 176 17.67 -23.04 9.56
C LEU A 176 17.76 -22.98 8.04
N TYR A 177 18.93 -23.30 7.48
CA TYR A 177 19.12 -23.38 6.03
C TYR A 177 18.25 -24.49 5.41
N GLU A 178 18.31 -25.72 5.93
CA GLU A 178 17.52 -26.83 5.40
C GLU A 178 16.02 -26.62 5.60
N ASP A 179 15.59 -26.08 6.75
CA ASP A 179 14.19 -25.69 6.99
C ASP A 179 13.70 -24.67 5.95
N THR A 180 14.48 -23.62 5.70
CA THR A 180 14.12 -22.56 4.73
C THR A 180 14.03 -23.13 3.31
N LYS A 181 14.95 -24.02 2.94
CA LYS A 181 14.97 -24.70 1.65
C LYS A 181 13.76 -25.61 1.47
N GLU A 182 13.34 -26.32 2.51
CA GLU A 182 12.12 -27.14 2.49
C GLU A 182 10.88 -26.25 2.30
N ILE A 183 10.77 -25.13 3.03
CA ILE A 183 9.68 -24.16 2.85
C ILE A 183 9.60 -23.66 1.40
N ILE A 184 10.74 -23.29 0.80
CA ILE A 184 10.79 -22.86 -0.60
C ILE A 184 10.29 -23.97 -1.52
N LYS A 185 10.74 -25.21 -1.31
CA LYS A 185 10.33 -26.37 -2.12
C LYS A 185 8.83 -26.63 -2.02
N LEU A 186 8.26 -26.61 -0.81
CA LEU A 186 6.84 -26.86 -0.59
C LEU A 186 5.94 -25.81 -1.26
N ASN A 187 6.35 -24.54 -1.24
CA ASN A 187 5.50 -23.43 -1.69
C ASN A 187 5.75 -22.99 -3.14
N TYR A 188 6.95 -23.22 -3.70
CA TYR A 188 7.36 -22.64 -4.99
C TYR A 188 7.80 -23.65 -6.06
N ALA A 189 7.99 -24.93 -5.74
CA ALA A 189 8.44 -25.93 -6.73
C ALA A 189 7.45 -26.20 -7.89
N ARG A 190 6.18 -25.78 -7.77
CA ARG A 190 5.15 -25.92 -8.82
C ARG A 190 4.95 -24.67 -9.69
N ASN A 191 5.47 -23.51 -9.31
CA ASN A 191 4.98 -22.20 -9.76
C ASN A 191 5.94 -21.40 -10.67
N ASN A 192 6.71 -22.06 -11.54
CA ASN A 192 7.65 -21.37 -12.44
C ASN A 192 7.00 -20.53 -13.56
N ASN A 193 5.66 -20.48 -13.69
CA ASN A 193 4.97 -19.87 -14.84
C ASN A 193 3.82 -18.89 -14.50
N ALA A 194 3.86 -18.15 -13.38
CA ALA A 194 2.89 -17.07 -13.18
C ALA A 194 3.44 -15.76 -13.77
N PRO A 195 2.76 -15.11 -14.74
CA PRO A 195 3.15 -13.78 -15.20
C PRO A 195 3.12 -12.81 -14.03
N ILE A 196 4.16 -11.99 -13.92
CA ILE A 196 4.12 -10.80 -13.07
C ILE A 196 3.18 -9.83 -13.80
N GLU A 197 1.88 -9.90 -13.52
CA GLU A 197 0.97 -8.83 -13.90
C GLU A 197 1.36 -7.60 -13.09
N ASP A 198 2.11 -6.70 -13.71
CA ASP A 198 2.31 -5.34 -13.23
C ASP A 198 0.98 -4.59 -13.36
N ASN A 199 0.06 -4.90 -12.46
CA ASN A 199 -1.25 -4.27 -12.39
C ASN A 199 -1.10 -2.93 -11.66
N SER A 200 -0.28 -2.05 -12.25
CA SER A 200 0.07 -0.75 -11.70
C SER A 200 -1.21 0.08 -11.62
N TRP A 201 -1.70 0.25 -10.39
CA TRP A 201 -2.83 1.13 -10.10
C TRP A 201 -2.62 2.52 -10.72
N SER A 202 -3.64 3.07 -11.39
CA SER A 202 -3.58 4.36 -12.10
C SER A 202 -4.70 5.31 -11.68
N TRP A 203 -4.38 6.61 -11.59
CA TRP A 203 -5.34 7.70 -11.36
C TRP A 203 -6.47 7.74 -12.40
N GLU A 204 -6.22 7.26 -13.62
CA GLU A 204 -7.21 7.22 -14.69
C GLU A 204 -8.35 6.22 -14.42
N GLU A 205 -8.10 5.16 -13.65
CA GLU A 205 -9.13 4.16 -13.31
C GLU A 205 -10.17 4.75 -12.34
N LEU A 206 -9.75 5.68 -11.49
CA LEU A 206 -10.63 6.36 -10.52
C LEU A 206 -11.54 7.39 -11.16
N ASN A 207 -11.10 8.07 -12.22
CA ASN A 207 -11.91 9.06 -12.93
C ASN A 207 -13.18 8.46 -13.56
N ARG A 208 -13.22 7.13 -13.73
CA ARG A 208 -14.41 6.39 -14.20
C ARG A 208 -15.46 6.22 -13.12
N ILE A 209 -15.09 6.40 -11.84
CA ILE A 209 -15.93 6.18 -10.68
C ILE A 209 -16.29 7.55 -10.12
N LYS A 210 -17.47 8.06 -10.48
CA LYS A 210 -18.00 9.28 -9.87
C LYS A 210 -18.61 8.93 -8.50
N PRO A 211 -18.50 9.81 -7.49
CA PRO A 211 -19.22 9.67 -6.22
C PRO A 211 -20.75 9.74 -6.40
#